data_AF-A0AAD8PKF5-F1
#
_entry.id   AF-A0AAD8PKF5-F1
#
_cell.length_a   1.000
_cell.length_b   1.000
_cell.length_c   1.000
_cell.angle_alpha   90.00
_cell.angle_beta   90.00
_cell.angle_gamma   90.00
#
_symmetry.space_group_name_H-M   'P 1'
#
loop_
_entity.id
_entity.type
_entity.pdbx_description
1 polymer ?
#
loop_
_entity_poly.entity_id
_entity_poly.type
_entity_poly.pdbx_seq_one_letter_code
_entity_poly.pdbx_strand_id
1 'polypeptide(L)'
;MAMPPSLPVGKYVRSPDSASRSPCPVVNALSNHGYIERDGKNIYMSDLTAAMRQVGMSPLLGSIFAVPTYFEYHNPDKAHLQPPVSALKRFWGLLKNPYSYFSYFGCWNPQQYDEKGKKYLNLDNLASHGAIEHDISLSRRDFAQDQGNNKPQKDLIQDMLKCSHDGETLTIKELAGFIKMRIKQQLIDNPELVYGPAQHQVNCGQIALMMGCFGDGQTIPVKYVRAIFEDERLPIKEGWTKRTWWSMGLIEFFRSVNDLVKKVNVKI
;
A
#
# COMPACT_ATOMS: atom_id res chain seq x y z
N MET A 1 -2.19 28.58 -5.36
CA MET A 1 -2.10 28.50 -6.84
C MET A 1 -3.26 27.65 -7.33
N ALA A 2 -4.03 28.15 -8.29
CA ALA A 2 -5.10 27.37 -8.94
C ALA A 2 -4.49 26.16 -9.66
N MET A 3 -5.22 25.04 -9.67
CA MET A 3 -4.80 23.82 -10.38
C MET A 3 -4.60 24.16 -11.87
N PRO A 4 -3.47 23.77 -12.50
CA PRO A 4 -3.25 23.99 -13.92
C PRO A 4 -4.35 23.32 -14.77
N PRO A 5 -4.58 23.76 -16.02
CA PRO A 5 -5.55 23.13 -16.93
C PRO A 5 -5.38 21.61 -16.94
N SER A 6 -6.50 20.86 -16.99
CA SER A 6 -6.54 19.42 -16.78
C SER A 6 -5.48 18.71 -17.63
N LEU A 7 -4.36 18.36 -16.99
CA LEU A 7 -3.25 17.73 -17.66
C LEU A 7 -3.67 16.35 -18.18
N PRO A 8 -3.16 15.91 -19.35
CA PRO A 8 -3.48 14.59 -19.87
C PRO A 8 -3.23 13.48 -18.83
N VAL A 9 -4.12 12.49 -18.81
CA VAL A 9 -3.93 11.28 -18.00
C VAL A 9 -2.61 10.61 -18.39
N GLY A 10 -1.85 10.16 -17.38
CA GLY A 10 -0.50 9.59 -17.55
C GLY A 10 0.62 10.62 -17.49
N LYS A 11 0.35 11.93 -17.66
CA LYS A 11 1.38 12.97 -17.47
C LYS A 11 1.66 13.15 -15.98
N TYR A 12 2.92 12.95 -15.58
CA TYR A 12 3.35 13.17 -14.20
C TYR A 12 3.40 14.67 -13.87
N VAL A 13 2.81 15.02 -12.73
CA VAL A 13 3.06 16.27 -12.02
C VAL A 13 3.07 15.97 -10.53
N ARG A 14 4.10 16.49 -9.84
CA ARG A 14 4.19 16.39 -8.39
C ARG A 14 3.02 17.12 -7.73
N SER A 15 2.44 16.51 -6.72
CA SER A 15 1.35 17.11 -5.95
C SER A 15 1.80 18.38 -5.22
N PRO A 16 0.92 19.39 -5.09
CA PRO A 16 1.13 20.44 -4.11
C PRO A 16 0.98 19.90 -2.69
N ASP A 17 1.55 20.59 -1.70
CA ASP A 17 1.49 20.18 -0.28
C ASP A 17 0.05 20.13 0.28
N SER A 18 -0.89 20.81 -0.35
CA SER A 18 -2.31 20.83 0.03
C SER A 18 -3.12 19.64 -0.49
N ALA A 19 -2.55 18.80 -1.36
CA ALA A 19 -3.24 17.64 -1.89
C ALA A 19 -3.33 16.52 -0.85
N SER A 20 -4.44 15.80 -0.82
CA SER A 20 -4.57 14.59 0.01
C SER A 20 -3.71 13.49 -0.59
N ARG A 21 -2.94 12.79 0.25
CA ARG A 21 -2.04 11.70 -0.14
C ARG A 21 -2.11 10.59 0.90
N SER A 22 -1.70 9.40 0.48
CA SER A 22 -1.78 8.14 1.22
C SER A 22 -0.40 7.65 1.68
N PRO A 23 -0.34 6.66 2.60
CA PRO A 23 0.92 5.99 2.92
C PRO A 23 1.41 5.10 1.76
N CYS A 24 0.61 4.86 0.72
CA CYS A 24 0.99 4.03 -0.41
C CYS A 24 1.65 4.87 -1.52
N PRO A 25 2.95 4.69 -1.79
CA PRO A 25 3.65 5.47 -2.81
C PRO A 25 3.11 5.22 -4.23
N VAL A 26 2.60 4.01 -4.49
CA VAL A 26 2.03 3.64 -5.80
C VAL A 26 0.70 4.34 -6.04
N VAL A 27 -0.19 4.40 -5.05
CA VAL A 27 -1.47 5.12 -5.18
C VAL A 27 -1.22 6.62 -5.35
N ASN A 28 -0.26 7.19 -4.61
CA ASN A 28 0.16 8.57 -4.78
C ASN A 28 0.73 8.83 -6.19
N ALA A 29 1.51 7.89 -6.74
CA ALA A 29 1.96 7.96 -8.12
C ALA A 29 0.79 7.96 -9.11
N LEU A 30 -0.21 7.09 -8.93
CA LEU A 30 -1.39 7.08 -9.78
C LEU A 30 -2.14 8.42 -9.76
N SER A 31 -2.26 9.06 -8.59
CA SER A 31 -2.83 10.41 -8.45
C SER A 31 -1.92 11.47 -9.12
N ASN A 32 -0.61 11.42 -8.92
CA ASN A 32 0.36 12.33 -9.57
C ASN A 32 0.41 12.19 -11.10
N HIS A 33 -0.03 11.06 -11.64
CA HIS A 33 -0.21 10.83 -13.07
C HIS A 33 -1.64 11.12 -13.57
N GLY A 34 -2.60 11.39 -12.68
CA GLY A 34 -3.99 11.68 -13.03
C GLY A 34 -4.81 10.46 -13.43
N TYR A 35 -4.41 9.26 -13.03
CA TYR A 35 -5.23 8.05 -13.18
C TYR A 35 -6.37 7.96 -12.14
N ILE A 36 -6.18 8.67 -11.04
CA ILE A 36 -7.21 9.10 -10.09
C ILE A 36 -7.03 10.61 -9.88
N GLU A 37 -7.94 11.21 -9.13
CA GLU A 37 -8.01 12.64 -8.84
C GLU A 37 -6.67 13.16 -8.32
N ARG A 38 -6.13 14.18 -8.99
CA ARG A 38 -4.77 14.71 -8.72
C ARG A 38 -4.67 15.40 -7.36
N ASP A 39 -5.77 15.93 -6.84
CA ASP A 39 -5.84 16.49 -5.49
C ASP A 39 -6.03 15.40 -4.41
N GLY A 40 -6.22 14.14 -4.83
CA GLY A 40 -6.39 12.98 -3.97
C GLY A 40 -7.71 12.95 -3.19
N LYS A 41 -8.73 13.67 -3.65
CA LYS A 41 -10.03 13.77 -2.97
C LYS A 41 -11.15 13.17 -3.81
N ASN A 42 -12.23 12.77 -3.15
CA ASN A 42 -13.45 12.25 -3.79
C ASN A 42 -13.19 11.07 -4.76
N ILE A 43 -12.25 10.20 -4.41
CA ILE A 43 -11.91 9.04 -5.22
C ILE A 43 -12.99 7.99 -5.02
N TYR A 44 -13.57 7.51 -6.11
CA TYR A 44 -14.58 6.47 -6.04
C TYR A 44 -13.98 5.08 -6.26
N MET A 45 -14.66 4.06 -5.74
CA MET A 45 -14.20 2.67 -5.79
C MET A 45 -13.92 2.18 -7.22
N SER A 46 -14.75 2.61 -8.18
CA SER A 46 -14.55 2.31 -9.61
C SER A 46 -13.22 2.86 -10.12
N ASP A 47 -12.87 4.06 -9.71
CA ASP A 47 -11.73 4.82 -10.24
C ASP A 47 -10.44 4.30 -9.63
N LEU A 48 -10.44 4.03 -8.31
CA LEU A 48 -9.32 3.35 -7.65
C LEU A 48 -9.08 1.96 -8.25
N THR A 49 -10.14 1.17 -8.46
CA THR A 49 -10.04 -0.17 -9.06
C THR A 49 -9.51 -0.10 -10.50
N ALA A 50 -9.96 0.88 -11.28
CA ALA A 50 -9.47 1.09 -12.64
C ALA A 50 -8.00 1.53 -12.67
N ALA A 51 -7.60 2.42 -11.76
CA ALA A 51 -6.23 2.89 -11.66
C ALA A 51 -5.25 1.80 -11.23
N MET A 52 -5.67 0.81 -10.41
CA MET A 52 -4.83 -0.35 -10.09
C MET A 52 -4.42 -1.17 -11.33
N ARG A 53 -5.15 -1.07 -12.45
CA ARG A 53 -4.78 -1.72 -13.72
C ARG A 53 -3.62 -1.04 -14.46
N GLN A 54 -3.21 0.14 -13.99
CA GLN A 54 -2.08 0.88 -14.56
C GLN A 54 -0.75 0.45 -13.97
N VAL A 55 -0.79 -0.36 -12.92
CA VAL A 55 0.37 -1.05 -12.37
C VAL A 55 0.29 -2.53 -12.69
N GLY A 56 1.39 -3.27 -12.55
CA GLY A 56 1.54 -4.65 -13.03
C GLY A 56 0.63 -5.71 -12.40
N MET A 57 -0.49 -5.32 -11.77
CA MET A 57 -1.47 -6.20 -11.14
C MET A 57 -2.57 -6.66 -12.11
N SER A 58 -3.00 -7.91 -11.96
CA SER A 58 -4.23 -8.39 -12.60
C SER A 58 -5.46 -7.63 -12.08
N PRO A 59 -6.58 -7.56 -12.83
CA PRO A 59 -7.80 -6.91 -12.37
C PRO A 59 -8.31 -7.44 -11.02
N LEU A 60 -8.20 -8.75 -10.80
CA LEU A 60 -8.63 -9.40 -9.56
C LEU A 60 -7.68 -9.10 -8.39
N LEU A 61 -6.36 -9.08 -8.61
CA LEU A 61 -5.42 -8.67 -7.57
C LEU A 61 -5.63 -7.20 -7.19
N GLY A 62 -5.75 -6.31 -8.18
CA GLY A 62 -6.01 -4.90 -7.96
C GLY A 62 -7.32 -4.64 -7.20
N SER A 63 -8.38 -5.40 -7.46
CA SER A 63 -9.66 -5.21 -6.75
C SER A 63 -9.58 -5.60 -5.27
N ILE A 64 -8.73 -6.55 -4.88
CA ILE A 64 -8.52 -6.91 -3.47
C ILE A 64 -7.90 -5.76 -2.67
N PHE A 65 -7.09 -4.90 -3.29
CA PHE A 65 -6.54 -3.72 -2.62
C PHE A 65 -7.42 -2.48 -2.74
N ALA A 66 -8.34 -2.43 -3.71
CA ALA A 66 -9.18 -1.27 -3.95
C ALA A 66 -10.58 -1.38 -3.33
N VAL A 67 -11.24 -2.54 -3.39
CA VAL A 67 -12.63 -2.70 -2.91
C VAL A 67 -12.72 -2.66 -1.38
N PRO A 68 -11.89 -3.42 -0.63
CA PRO A 68 -12.00 -3.47 0.82
C PRO A 68 -11.73 -2.13 1.52
N THR A 69 -10.99 -1.19 0.90
CA THR A 69 -10.74 0.13 1.48
C THR A 69 -12.03 0.95 1.64
N TYR A 70 -13.10 0.60 0.90
CA TYR A 70 -14.43 1.22 1.01
C TYR A 70 -15.33 0.58 2.06
N PHE A 71 -14.81 -0.39 2.81
CA PHE A 71 -15.48 -0.87 4.01
C PHE A 71 -15.24 0.12 5.15
N GLU A 72 -16.19 0.14 6.07
CA GLU A 72 -16.16 1.04 7.22
C GLU A 72 -14.90 0.80 8.05
N TYR A 73 -14.21 1.89 8.37
CA TYR A 73 -13.08 1.83 9.28
C TYR A 73 -13.56 1.49 10.69
N HIS A 74 -12.95 0.48 11.29
CA HIS A 74 -13.17 0.10 12.67
C HIS A 74 -11.86 0.22 13.43
N ASN A 75 -11.85 1.06 14.48
CA ASN A 75 -10.67 1.22 15.32
C ASN A 75 -10.28 -0.16 15.95
N PRO A 76 -9.06 -0.66 15.71
CA PRO A 76 -8.60 -1.93 16.25
C PRO A 76 -8.67 -2.01 17.78
N ASP A 77 -8.44 -0.90 18.48
CA ASP A 77 -8.52 -0.83 19.95
C ASP A 77 -9.91 -1.18 20.45
N LYS A 78 -10.93 -0.99 19.63
CA LYS A 78 -12.33 -1.30 19.93
C LYS A 78 -12.77 -2.67 19.38
N ALA A 79 -11.88 -3.44 18.76
CA ALA A 79 -12.23 -4.74 18.17
C ALA A 79 -12.74 -5.73 19.22
N HIS A 80 -12.24 -5.65 20.46
CA HIS A 80 -12.69 -6.48 21.59
C HIS A 80 -14.17 -6.25 21.97
N LEU A 81 -14.78 -5.14 21.55
CA LEU A 81 -16.20 -4.84 21.78
C LEU A 81 -17.10 -5.58 20.79
N GLN A 82 -16.56 -6.11 19.69
CA GLN A 82 -17.34 -6.82 18.67
C GLN A 82 -17.51 -8.29 19.05
N PRO A 83 -18.72 -8.87 18.95
CA PRO A 83 -18.93 -10.27 19.28
C PRO A 83 -18.18 -11.17 18.28
N PRO A 84 -17.61 -12.30 18.76
CA PRO A 84 -16.91 -13.23 17.88
C PRO A 84 -17.84 -13.78 16.81
N VAL A 85 -17.37 -13.81 15.56
CA VAL A 85 -18.12 -14.36 14.43
C VAL A 85 -17.85 -15.85 14.31
N SER A 86 -18.90 -16.68 14.31
CA SER A 86 -18.75 -18.13 14.15
C SER A 86 -18.11 -18.51 12.79
N ALA A 87 -17.43 -19.65 12.75
CA ALA A 87 -16.79 -20.15 11.52
C ALA A 87 -17.80 -20.31 10.37
N LEU A 88 -19.02 -20.78 10.68
CA LEU A 88 -20.10 -20.90 9.70
C LEU A 88 -20.52 -19.53 9.15
N LYS A 89 -20.70 -18.53 10.02
CA LYS A 89 -21.06 -17.17 9.59
C LYS A 89 -19.94 -16.52 8.76
N ARG A 90 -18.67 -16.77 9.10
CA ARG A 90 -17.50 -16.38 8.29
C ARG A 90 -17.54 -17.04 6.91
N PHE A 91 -17.77 -18.35 6.84
CA PHE A 91 -17.86 -19.09 5.57
C PHE A 91 -18.98 -18.56 4.67
N TRP A 92 -20.19 -18.39 5.20
CA TRP A 92 -21.30 -17.78 4.43
C TRP A 92 -21.01 -16.33 4.04
N GLY A 93 -20.32 -15.57 4.88
CA GLY A 93 -19.85 -14.23 4.56
C GLY A 93 -18.91 -14.22 3.36
N LEU A 94 -17.94 -15.12 3.33
CA LEU A 94 -17.00 -15.29 2.22
C LEU A 94 -17.69 -15.71 0.92
N LEU A 95 -18.66 -16.63 1.00
CA LEU A 95 -19.46 -17.04 -0.17
C LEU A 95 -20.27 -15.87 -0.75
N LYS A 96 -20.86 -15.03 0.10
CA LYS A 96 -21.66 -13.87 -0.33
C LYS A 96 -20.80 -12.72 -0.84
N ASN A 97 -19.69 -12.46 -0.17
CA ASN A 97 -18.75 -11.40 -0.50
C ASN A 97 -17.31 -11.87 -0.23
N PRO A 98 -16.56 -12.31 -1.26
CA PRO A 98 -15.20 -12.80 -1.08
C PRO A 98 -14.25 -11.71 -0.54
N TYR A 99 -14.55 -10.43 -0.74
CA TYR A 99 -13.78 -9.32 -0.19
C TYR A 99 -13.88 -9.21 1.34
N SER A 100 -14.86 -9.87 1.97
CA SER A 100 -15.00 -9.88 3.44
C SER A 100 -13.81 -10.50 4.16
N TYR A 101 -12.99 -11.31 3.48
CA TYR A 101 -11.71 -11.79 4.00
C TYR A 101 -10.75 -10.64 4.33
N PHE A 102 -10.79 -9.57 3.53
CA PHE A 102 -9.95 -8.38 3.65
C PHE A 102 -10.66 -7.25 4.40
N SER A 103 -11.64 -7.56 5.24
CA SER A 103 -12.46 -6.52 5.88
C SER A 103 -11.65 -5.56 6.76
N TYR A 104 -10.55 -6.03 7.31
CA TYR A 104 -9.60 -5.23 8.09
C TYR A 104 -8.89 -4.14 7.27
N PHE A 105 -8.95 -4.15 5.92
CA PHE A 105 -8.48 -3.05 5.09
C PHE A 105 -9.42 -1.85 5.05
N GLY A 106 -10.59 -1.91 5.71
CA GLY A 106 -11.59 -0.83 5.72
C GLY A 106 -11.00 0.50 6.20
N CYS A 107 -11.07 1.52 5.34
CA CYS A 107 -10.56 2.87 5.60
C CYS A 107 -11.65 3.94 5.52
N TRP A 108 -12.84 3.55 5.07
CA TRP A 108 -13.89 4.50 4.70
C TRP A 108 -14.65 5.01 5.92
N ASN A 109 -14.86 6.32 5.96
CA ASN A 109 -15.64 6.98 7.01
C ASN A 109 -17.14 7.00 6.64
N PRO A 110 -18.06 6.62 7.55
CA PRO A 110 -19.52 6.64 7.32
C PRO A 110 -20.14 7.96 6.84
N GLN A 111 -19.45 9.09 7.04
CA GLN A 111 -19.88 10.41 6.59
C GLN A 111 -19.45 10.74 5.14
N GLN A 112 -18.62 9.91 4.49
CA GLN A 112 -18.08 10.17 3.14
C GLN A 112 -18.98 9.60 2.04
N TYR A 113 -20.11 10.26 1.84
CA TYR A 113 -21.01 10.06 0.71
C TYR A 113 -21.11 11.34 -0.12
N ASP A 114 -21.16 11.20 -1.45
CA ASP A 114 -21.55 12.31 -2.31
C ASP A 114 -23.06 12.58 -2.23
N GLU A 115 -23.53 13.63 -2.91
CA GLU A 115 -24.95 14.01 -2.96
C GLU A 115 -25.86 12.91 -3.53
N LYS A 116 -25.30 11.91 -4.22
CA LYS A 116 -26.01 10.77 -4.83
C LYS A 116 -25.92 9.51 -3.97
N GLY A 117 -25.33 9.58 -2.77
CA GLY A 117 -25.15 8.44 -1.88
C GLY A 117 -24.04 7.48 -2.33
N LYS A 118 -23.13 7.91 -3.21
CA LYS A 118 -21.95 7.11 -3.60
C LYS A 118 -20.82 7.33 -2.60
N LYS A 119 -20.23 6.24 -2.12
CA LYS A 119 -19.05 6.28 -1.24
C LYS A 119 -17.84 6.81 -2.00
N TYR A 120 -17.09 7.71 -1.37
CA TYR A 120 -15.78 8.16 -1.84
C TYR A 120 -14.74 8.09 -0.71
N LEU A 121 -13.47 8.11 -1.10
CA LEU A 121 -12.32 8.26 -0.21
C LEU A 121 -11.53 9.51 -0.59
N ASN A 122 -10.90 10.12 0.41
CA ASN A 122 -9.72 10.93 0.22
C ASN A 122 -8.50 10.05 0.51
N LEU A 123 -7.36 10.29 -0.14
CA LEU A 123 -6.19 9.40 -0.04
C LEU A 123 -5.62 9.27 1.37
N ASP A 124 -5.77 10.30 2.19
CA ASP A 124 -5.39 10.30 3.61
C ASP A 124 -6.22 9.33 4.47
N ASN A 125 -7.42 8.92 4.01
CA ASN A 125 -8.15 7.84 4.68
C ASN A 125 -7.37 6.52 4.67
N LEU A 126 -6.51 6.29 3.66
CA LEU A 126 -5.68 5.08 3.61
C LEU A 126 -4.58 5.08 4.70
N ALA A 127 -4.39 6.18 5.43
CA ALA A 127 -3.49 6.29 6.57
C ALA A 127 -4.14 5.90 7.91
N SER A 128 -5.39 5.41 7.91
CA SER A 128 -6.07 4.94 9.11
C SER A 128 -5.32 3.76 9.75
N HIS A 129 -4.69 4.02 10.89
CA HIS A 129 -3.85 3.04 11.57
C HIS A 129 -4.62 1.78 11.98
N GLY A 130 -4.02 0.62 11.74
CA GLY A 130 -4.61 -0.69 12.02
C GLY A 130 -5.72 -1.12 11.04
N ALA A 131 -5.93 -0.34 9.98
CA ALA A 131 -6.60 -0.83 8.78
C ALA A 131 -5.58 -1.59 7.90
N ILE A 132 -5.43 -1.19 6.63
CA ILE A 132 -4.31 -1.65 5.79
C ILE A 132 -2.98 -1.00 6.19
N GLU A 133 -3.02 0.20 6.76
CA GLU A 133 -1.85 0.91 7.29
C GLU A 133 -1.33 0.20 8.56
N HIS A 134 0.00 0.12 8.68
CA HIS A 134 0.67 -0.57 9.78
C HIS A 134 2.06 0.00 10.10
N ASP A 135 2.48 -0.19 11.35
CA ASP A 135 3.84 0.10 11.83
C ASP A 135 4.90 -0.75 11.12
N ILE A 136 6.19 -0.37 11.26
CA ILE A 136 7.31 -1.00 10.54
C ILE A 136 7.17 -0.80 9.01
N SER A 137 6.57 0.31 8.61
CA SER A 137 6.51 0.71 7.21
C SER A 137 7.92 0.91 6.61
N LEU A 138 8.07 0.68 5.30
CA LEU A 138 9.37 0.77 4.61
C LEU A 138 9.91 2.20 4.52
N SER A 139 9.01 3.18 4.49
CA SER A 139 9.33 4.58 4.21
C SER A 139 8.50 5.55 5.06
N ARG A 140 7.66 5.03 5.95
CA ARG A 140 6.78 5.77 6.86
C ARG A 140 7.20 5.48 8.30
N ARG A 141 7.15 6.48 9.18
CA ARG A 141 7.24 6.32 10.63
C ARG A 141 5.99 5.65 11.16
N ASP A 142 6.10 5.08 12.35
CA ASP A 142 4.99 4.38 12.99
C ASP A 142 3.95 5.38 13.51
N PHE A 143 2.71 4.93 13.73
CA PHE A 143 1.58 5.82 14.02
C PHE A 143 1.78 6.70 15.26
N ALA A 144 2.36 6.13 16.32
CA ALA A 144 2.59 6.83 17.59
C ALA A 144 3.77 7.83 17.55
N GLN A 145 4.53 7.90 16.45
CA GLN A 145 5.69 8.80 16.32
C GLN A 145 5.30 10.15 15.71
N ASP A 146 5.95 11.22 16.17
CA ASP A 146 5.60 12.62 15.85
C ASP A 146 5.46 12.94 14.35
N GLN A 147 6.24 12.30 13.48
CA GLN A 147 6.20 12.57 12.04
C GLN A 147 4.99 11.94 11.34
N GLY A 148 4.31 11.00 12.01
CA GLY A 148 3.15 10.28 11.52
C GLY A 148 3.42 9.24 10.44
N ASN A 149 2.38 8.46 10.16
CA ASN A 149 2.38 7.27 9.30
C ASN A 149 2.00 7.51 7.83
N ASN A 150 1.73 8.76 7.43
CA ASN A 150 1.26 9.05 6.07
C ASN A 150 2.38 9.52 5.12
N LYS A 151 3.06 10.62 5.47
CA LYS A 151 4.08 11.24 4.61
C LYS A 151 5.36 10.40 4.56
N PRO A 152 6.00 10.24 3.39
CA PRO A 152 7.26 9.51 3.31
C PRO A 152 8.40 10.25 4.03
N GLN A 153 9.24 9.53 4.77
CA GLN A 153 10.46 10.07 5.38
C GLN A 153 11.71 9.69 4.59
N LYS A 154 12.51 10.72 4.29
CA LYS A 154 13.68 10.61 3.40
C LYS A 154 14.76 9.67 3.96
N ASP A 155 14.98 9.69 5.26
CA ASP A 155 15.96 8.84 5.94
C ASP A 155 15.62 7.35 5.79
N LEU A 156 14.36 6.95 5.98
CA LEU A 156 13.95 5.55 5.79
C LEU A 156 14.11 5.10 4.34
N ILE A 157 13.77 5.98 3.38
CA ILE A 157 13.96 5.69 1.97
C ILE A 157 15.45 5.51 1.68
N GLN A 158 16.33 6.39 2.18
CA GLN A 158 17.77 6.22 2.00
C GLN A 158 18.29 4.94 2.66
N ASP A 159 17.82 4.59 3.86
CA ASP A 159 18.27 3.38 4.54
C ASP A 159 17.82 2.12 3.80
N MET A 160 16.60 2.11 3.25
CA MET A 160 16.13 1.03 2.37
C MET A 160 17.00 0.91 1.10
N LEU A 161 17.33 2.04 0.46
CA LEU A 161 18.14 2.04 -0.77
C LEU A 161 19.58 1.59 -0.52
N LYS A 162 20.17 1.95 0.63
CA LYS A 162 21.52 1.50 1.05
C LYS A 162 21.62 -0.01 1.29
N CYS A 163 20.49 -0.72 1.40
CA CYS A 163 20.53 -2.18 1.50
C CYS A 163 20.97 -2.87 0.20
N SER A 164 20.98 -2.17 -0.94
CA SER A 164 21.49 -2.71 -2.20
C SER A 164 23.01 -2.86 -2.13
N HIS A 165 23.52 -4.09 -2.16
CA HIS A 165 24.96 -4.32 -2.15
C HIS A 165 25.65 -3.99 -3.47
N ASP A 166 24.97 -4.19 -4.59
CA ASP A 166 25.49 -3.91 -5.93
C ASP A 166 25.28 -2.46 -6.37
N GLY A 167 24.46 -1.69 -5.64
CA GLY A 167 24.08 -0.31 -5.96
C GLY A 167 23.04 -0.17 -7.07
N GLU A 168 22.68 -1.25 -7.74
CA GLU A 168 21.86 -1.25 -8.96
C GLU A 168 20.49 -1.89 -8.72
N THR A 169 20.42 -2.94 -7.90
CA THR A 169 19.21 -3.69 -7.62
C THR A 169 19.01 -3.94 -6.13
N LEU A 170 17.75 -4.03 -5.71
CA LEU A 170 17.36 -4.52 -4.39
C LEU A 170 16.79 -5.92 -4.53
N THR A 171 17.31 -6.84 -3.73
CA THR A 171 16.85 -8.22 -3.66
C THR A 171 15.80 -8.41 -2.56
N ILE A 172 15.03 -9.49 -2.66
CA ILE A 172 14.16 -9.96 -1.57
C ILE A 172 14.93 -10.10 -0.24
N LYS A 173 16.16 -10.63 -0.28
CA LYS A 173 16.95 -10.89 0.93
C LYS A 173 17.32 -9.59 1.65
N GLU A 174 17.71 -8.58 0.89
CA GLU A 174 18.10 -7.26 1.43
C GLU A 174 16.90 -6.53 2.04
N LEU A 175 15.75 -6.51 1.35
CA LEU A 175 14.53 -5.91 1.89
C LEU A 175 13.97 -6.67 3.11
N ALA A 176 14.09 -8.00 3.14
CA ALA A 176 13.77 -8.79 4.32
C ALA A 176 14.70 -8.44 5.51
N GLY A 177 15.99 -8.20 5.23
CA GLY A 177 16.95 -7.68 6.21
C GLY A 177 16.55 -6.31 6.74
N PHE A 178 16.11 -5.41 5.86
CA PHE A 178 15.62 -4.09 6.23
C PHE A 178 14.39 -4.15 7.14
N ILE A 179 13.41 -5.01 6.85
CA ILE A 179 12.25 -5.23 7.74
C ILE A 179 12.71 -5.69 9.12
N LYS A 180 13.65 -6.65 9.21
CA LYS A 180 14.18 -7.12 10.50
C LYS A 180 14.83 -5.99 11.30
N MET A 181 15.59 -5.14 10.63
CA MET A 181 16.23 -3.99 11.24
C MET A 181 15.17 -3.01 11.76
N ARG A 182 14.16 -2.67 10.95
CA ARG A 182 13.04 -1.81 11.35
C ARG A 182 12.31 -2.38 12.57
N ILE A 183 12.00 -3.68 12.60
CA ILE A 183 11.36 -4.34 13.76
C ILE A 183 12.21 -4.15 15.02
N LYS A 184 13.51 -4.48 14.96
CA LYS A 184 14.40 -4.34 16.12
C LYS A 184 14.47 -2.90 16.63
N GLN A 185 14.50 -1.94 15.71
CA GLN A 185 14.56 -0.53 16.05
C GLN A 185 13.25 -0.07 16.73
N GLN A 186 12.09 -0.39 16.15
CA GLN A 186 10.81 0.09 16.69
C GLN A 186 10.38 -0.61 17.98
N LEU A 187 10.88 -1.83 18.26
CA LEU A 187 10.74 -2.44 19.58
C LEU A 187 11.37 -1.60 20.71
N ILE A 188 12.29 -0.70 20.38
CA ILE A 188 12.95 0.21 21.32
C ILE A 188 12.33 1.61 21.22
N ASP A 189 12.16 2.11 19.99
CA ASP A 189 11.79 3.50 19.74
C ASP A 189 10.28 3.78 19.85
N ASN A 190 9.43 2.75 19.72
CA ASN A 190 7.99 2.88 19.71
C ASN A 190 7.38 2.01 20.83
N PRO A 191 7.17 2.57 22.04
CA PRO A 191 6.50 1.87 23.14
C PRO A 191 5.06 1.41 22.83
N GLU A 192 4.43 2.01 21.82
CA GLU A 192 3.06 1.72 21.38
C GLU A 192 3.02 0.84 20.12
N LEU A 193 4.13 0.18 19.78
CA LEU A 193 4.26 -0.63 18.56
C LEU A 193 3.14 -1.66 18.39
N VAL A 194 2.44 -1.58 17.26
CA VAL A 194 1.43 -2.58 16.84
C VAL A 194 1.96 -3.35 15.63
N TYR A 195 2.58 -4.50 15.89
CA TYR A 195 3.11 -5.35 14.82
C TYR A 195 2.95 -6.84 15.11
N GLY A 196 1.92 -7.45 14.52
CA GLY A 196 1.60 -8.88 14.63
C GLY A 196 1.73 -9.64 13.31
N PRO A 197 1.33 -10.93 13.27
CA PRO A 197 1.36 -11.75 12.06
C PRO A 197 0.62 -11.15 10.87
N ALA A 198 -0.50 -10.44 11.10
CA ALA A 198 -1.28 -9.79 10.06
C ALA A 198 -0.50 -8.61 9.42
N GLN A 199 0.03 -7.69 10.24
CA GLN A 199 0.84 -6.56 9.76
C GLN A 199 2.09 -7.06 9.02
N HIS A 200 2.72 -8.12 9.52
CA HIS A 200 3.86 -8.72 8.84
C HIS A 200 3.53 -9.31 7.48
N GLN A 201 2.36 -9.94 7.34
CA GLN A 201 1.88 -10.45 6.07
C GLN A 201 1.67 -9.30 5.07
N VAL A 202 1.13 -8.16 5.52
CA VAL A 202 0.99 -6.94 4.69
C VAL A 202 2.37 -6.38 4.30
N ASN A 203 3.31 -6.31 5.24
CA ASN A 203 4.69 -5.86 5.00
C ASN A 203 5.43 -6.76 3.99
N CYS A 204 5.21 -8.08 4.04
CA CYS A 204 5.70 -9.00 3.01
C CYS A 204 4.96 -8.82 1.67
N GLY A 205 3.65 -8.56 1.72
CA GLY A 205 2.81 -8.24 0.57
C GLY A 205 3.33 -7.08 -0.26
N GLN A 206 3.70 -5.97 0.37
CA GLN A 206 4.24 -4.82 -0.37
C GLN A 206 5.57 -5.15 -1.08
N ILE A 207 6.46 -5.95 -0.47
CA ILE A 207 7.68 -6.41 -1.16
C ILE A 207 7.31 -7.31 -2.35
N ALA A 208 6.36 -8.24 -2.18
CA ALA A 208 5.90 -9.08 -3.27
C ALA A 208 5.36 -8.26 -4.45
N LEU A 209 4.58 -7.21 -4.17
CA LEU A 209 4.07 -6.28 -5.18
C LEU A 209 5.20 -5.48 -5.85
N MET A 210 6.17 -4.97 -5.08
CA MET A 210 7.34 -4.27 -5.65
C MET A 210 8.07 -5.18 -6.64
N MET A 211 8.42 -6.40 -6.22
CA MET A 211 9.15 -7.36 -7.04
C MET A 211 8.34 -7.81 -8.26
N GLY A 212 7.06 -8.16 -8.08
CA GLY A 212 6.23 -8.71 -9.14
C GLY A 212 5.69 -7.67 -10.13
N CYS A 213 5.41 -6.45 -9.69
CA CYS A 213 4.84 -5.41 -10.56
C CYS A 213 5.90 -4.51 -11.20
N PHE A 214 7.01 -4.25 -10.51
CA PHE A 214 8.03 -3.30 -10.96
C PHE A 214 9.40 -3.95 -11.21
N GLY A 215 9.66 -5.10 -10.60
CA GLY A 215 10.88 -5.88 -10.78
C GLY A 215 10.74 -7.05 -11.76
N ASP A 216 11.61 -8.04 -11.58
CA ASP A 216 11.60 -9.33 -12.29
C ASP A 216 10.93 -10.46 -11.49
N GLY A 217 10.46 -10.18 -10.27
CA GLY A 217 9.92 -11.15 -9.31
C GLY A 217 10.90 -11.57 -8.21
N GLN A 218 12.19 -11.26 -8.36
CA GLN A 218 13.26 -11.56 -7.40
C GLN A 218 14.06 -10.31 -7.00
N THR A 219 14.25 -9.40 -7.94
CA THR A 219 14.96 -8.14 -7.80
C THR A 219 14.12 -6.97 -8.34
N ILE A 220 14.39 -5.77 -7.83
CA ILE A 220 13.85 -4.51 -8.35
C ILE A 220 14.98 -3.51 -8.55
N PRO A 221 15.09 -2.84 -9.71
CA PRO A 221 16.09 -1.80 -9.93
C PRO A 221 15.98 -0.65 -8.91
N VAL A 222 17.10 -0.23 -8.33
CA VAL A 222 17.20 0.89 -7.37
C VAL A 222 16.59 2.17 -7.95
N LYS A 223 16.83 2.44 -9.24
CA LYS A 223 16.21 3.58 -9.95
C LYS A 223 14.68 3.55 -9.96
N TYR A 224 14.06 2.37 -9.99
CA TYR A 224 12.60 2.24 -9.92
C TYR A 224 12.09 2.51 -8.51
N VAL A 225 12.81 2.02 -7.49
CA VAL A 225 12.48 2.29 -6.09
C VAL A 225 12.58 3.78 -5.79
N ARG A 226 13.62 4.48 -6.28
CA ARG A 226 13.71 5.94 -6.16
C ARG A 226 12.53 6.67 -6.77
N ALA A 227 12.18 6.37 -8.02
CA ALA A 227 11.02 7.00 -8.67
C ALA A 227 9.70 6.77 -7.89
N ILE A 228 9.49 5.56 -7.36
CA ILE A 228 8.27 5.23 -6.62
C ILE A 228 8.24 5.90 -5.24
N PHE A 229 9.34 5.87 -4.48
CA PHE A 229 9.35 6.31 -3.08
C PHE A 229 9.78 7.76 -2.87
N GLU A 230 10.70 8.29 -3.67
CA GLU A 230 11.18 9.68 -3.57
C GLU A 230 10.29 10.65 -4.37
N ASP A 231 9.92 10.26 -5.61
CA ASP A 231 9.14 11.12 -6.51
C ASP A 231 7.63 10.83 -6.49
N GLU A 232 7.22 9.71 -5.91
CA GLU A 232 5.87 9.14 -6.05
C GLU A 232 5.40 9.20 -7.51
N ARG A 233 6.18 8.53 -8.36
CA ARG A 233 6.06 8.53 -9.82
C ARG A 233 6.23 7.12 -10.37
N LEU A 234 5.50 6.80 -11.45
CA LEU A 234 5.73 5.53 -12.15
C LEU A 234 7.09 5.58 -12.87
N PRO A 235 7.92 4.51 -12.78
CA PRO A 235 9.31 4.51 -13.27
C PRO A 235 9.47 4.40 -14.80
N ILE A 236 8.56 5.01 -15.58
CA ILE A 236 8.52 4.92 -17.04
C ILE A 236 9.77 5.54 -17.68
N LYS A 237 10.27 6.65 -17.13
CA LYS A 237 11.49 7.32 -17.62
C LYS A 237 12.74 6.47 -17.40
N GLU A 238 12.72 5.64 -16.36
CA GLU A 238 13.81 4.75 -15.98
C GLU A 238 13.81 3.46 -16.81
N GLY A 239 12.78 3.24 -17.64
CA GLY A 239 12.63 2.09 -18.53
C GLY A 239 11.60 1.06 -18.07
N TRP A 240 10.84 1.32 -16.99
CA TRP A 240 9.77 0.40 -16.60
C TRP A 240 8.62 0.46 -17.59
N THR A 241 8.20 -0.72 -18.02
CA THR A 241 6.99 -0.92 -18.81
C THR A 241 6.06 -1.85 -18.07
N LYS A 242 4.77 -1.49 -18.00
CA LYS A 242 3.75 -2.39 -17.49
C LYS A 242 3.77 -3.68 -18.31
N ARG A 243 3.84 -4.83 -17.64
CA ARG A 243 3.78 -6.14 -18.29
C ARG A 243 2.41 -6.29 -18.99
N THR A 244 2.43 -6.62 -20.29
CA THR A 244 1.22 -6.72 -21.13
C THR A 244 0.77 -8.16 -21.35
N TRP A 245 1.71 -9.10 -21.42
CA TRP A 245 1.45 -10.52 -21.68
C TRP A 245 1.21 -11.36 -20.42
N TRP A 246 1.67 -10.88 -19.27
CA TRP A 246 1.29 -11.39 -17.96
C TRP A 246 1.11 -10.23 -16.99
N SER A 247 0.20 -10.37 -16.04
CA SER A 247 0.07 -9.46 -14.88
C SER A 247 0.12 -10.28 -13.61
N MET A 248 0.60 -9.71 -12.50
CA MET A 248 0.68 -10.41 -11.23
C MET A 248 -0.71 -10.87 -10.78
N GLY A 249 -0.89 -12.18 -10.68
CA GLY A 249 -2.14 -12.82 -10.28
C GLY A 249 -2.24 -13.05 -8.76
N LEU A 250 -3.43 -13.40 -8.27
CA LEU A 250 -3.63 -13.75 -6.85
C LEU A 250 -2.73 -14.89 -6.39
N ILE A 251 -2.66 -15.96 -7.20
CA ILE A 251 -1.90 -17.16 -6.83
C ILE A 251 -0.41 -16.85 -6.74
N GLU A 252 0.12 -16.13 -7.72
CA GLU A 252 1.51 -15.66 -7.72
C GLU A 252 1.79 -14.80 -6.49
N PHE A 253 0.92 -13.82 -6.22
CA PHE A 253 1.02 -12.96 -5.05
C PHE A 253 1.04 -13.72 -3.73
N PHE A 254 0.04 -14.56 -3.44
CA PHE A 254 -0.02 -15.26 -2.16
C PHE A 254 1.12 -16.27 -1.98
N ARG A 255 1.63 -16.88 -3.06
CA ARG A 255 2.85 -17.69 -2.99
C ARG A 255 4.06 -16.85 -2.61
N SER A 256 4.28 -15.73 -3.30
CA SER A 256 5.38 -14.81 -3.00
C SER A 256 5.32 -14.28 -1.57
N VAL A 257 4.12 -13.94 -1.06
CA VAL A 257 3.93 -13.52 0.34
C VAL A 257 4.31 -14.63 1.30
N ASN A 258 3.80 -15.86 1.10
CA ASN A 258 4.10 -16.98 1.99
C ASN A 258 5.61 -17.30 2.00
N ASP A 259 6.27 -17.24 0.85
CA ASP A 259 7.71 -17.46 0.75
C ASP A 259 8.50 -16.33 1.44
N LEU A 260 8.05 -15.08 1.30
CA LEU A 260 8.64 -13.93 1.99
C LEU A 260 8.49 -14.03 3.49
N VAL A 261 7.31 -14.35 4.01
CA VAL A 261 7.08 -14.56 5.45
C VAL A 261 8.04 -15.62 6.00
N LYS A 262 8.20 -16.75 5.29
CA LYS A 262 9.15 -17.80 5.66
C LYS A 262 10.62 -17.36 5.57
N LYS A 263 10.98 -16.51 4.61
CA LYS A 263 12.35 -15.99 4.45
C LYS A 263 12.70 -14.91 5.48
N VAL A 264 11.75 -14.04 5.79
CA VAL A 264 11.93 -13.03 6.84
C VAL A 264 12.02 -13.75 8.18
N ASN A 265 11.22 -14.78 8.46
CA ASN A 265 11.40 -15.65 9.64
C ASN A 265 11.65 -14.86 10.93
N VAL A 266 10.77 -13.91 11.21
CA VAL A 266 10.77 -13.18 12.48
C VAL A 266 9.75 -13.84 13.40
N LYS A 267 10.13 -13.99 14.68
CA LYS A 267 9.16 -14.36 15.71
C LYS A 267 8.42 -13.08 16.08
N ILE A 268 7.13 -13.07 15.78
CA ILE A 268 6.22 -11.94 15.97
C ILE A 268 5.28 -12.28 17.11
#